data_AF-A1ZVP4-F1
#
_entry.id   AF-A1ZVP4-F1
#
_cell.length_a   1.000
_cell.length_b   1.000
_cell.length_c   1.000
_cell.angle_alpha   90.00
_cell.angle_beta   90.00
_cell.angle_gamma   90.00
#
_symmetry.space_group_name_H-M   'P 1'
#
loop_
_entity.id
_entity.type
_entity.pdbx_description
1 polymer ?
#
loop_
_entity_poly.entity_id
_entity_poly.type
_entity_poly.pdbx_seq_one_letter_code
_entity_poly.pdbx_strand_id
1 'polypeptide(L)'
;MPDQAFKQEMLRIPEISAEYRPTGFLEDNTQRDFIIRPELQCWISTEIAPHQFEYGTSYFALTNPPSYVAQLSTQQTMDEIKKQIKKSFNVAYFDDHPQAWEWLCLQQMTVGDVSIV
;
A
#
# COMPACT_ATOMS: atom_id res chain seq x y z
N MET A 1 6.01 -10.64 13.96
CA MET A 1 5.31 -9.55 14.69
C MET A 1 3.95 -10.06 15.18
N PRO A 2 3.51 -9.77 16.42
CA PRO A 2 2.15 -10.07 16.88
C PRO A 2 1.10 -9.17 16.21
N ASP A 3 -0.09 -9.70 15.92
CA ASP A 3 -1.16 -8.96 15.23
C ASP A 3 -1.53 -7.63 15.91
N GLN A 4 -1.56 -7.60 17.25
CA GLN A 4 -1.87 -6.36 17.99
C GLN A 4 -0.81 -5.29 17.76
N ALA A 5 0.48 -5.66 17.75
CA ALA A 5 1.57 -4.72 17.50
C ALA A 5 1.50 -4.18 16.06
N PHE A 6 1.20 -5.06 15.10
CA PHE A 6 1.01 -4.65 13.70
C PHE A 6 -0.16 -3.66 13.55
N LYS A 7 -1.31 -3.94 14.18
CA LYS A 7 -2.47 -3.04 14.14
C LYS A 7 -2.15 -1.67 14.73
N GLN A 8 -1.42 -1.62 15.85
CA GLN A 8 -1.01 -0.36 16.47
C GLN A 8 -0.13 0.49 15.55
N GLU A 9 0.81 -0.14 14.84
CA GLU A 9 1.63 0.57 13.85
C GLU A 9 0.80 1.07 12.65
N MET A 10 -0.12 0.24 12.16
CA MET A 10 -0.99 0.61 11.03
C MET A 10 -1.97 1.73 11.33
N LEU A 11 -2.37 1.92 12.59
CA LEU A 11 -3.25 3.02 13.00
C LEU A 11 -2.61 4.40 12.85
N ARG A 12 -1.30 4.49 12.58
CA ARG A 12 -0.65 5.75 12.18
C ARG A 12 -0.96 6.16 10.74
N ILE A 13 -1.34 5.22 9.87
CA ILE A 13 -1.61 5.51 8.45
C ILE A 13 -2.75 6.51 8.27
N PRO A 14 -3.92 6.37 8.94
CA PRO A 14 -4.98 7.35 8.84
C PRO A 14 -4.55 8.78 9.22
N GLU A 15 -3.78 8.92 10.30
CA GLU A 15 -3.27 10.23 10.78
C GLU A 15 -2.36 10.87 9.72
N ILE A 16 -1.37 10.13 9.23
CA ILE A 16 -0.44 10.58 8.19
C ILE A 16 -1.18 10.89 6.88
N SER A 17 -2.15 10.06 6.51
CA SER A 17 -2.91 10.27 5.27
C SER A 17 -3.77 11.53 5.33
N ALA A 18 -4.38 11.82 6.49
CA ALA A 18 -5.15 13.04 6.69
C ALA A 18 -4.28 14.30 6.63
N GLU A 19 -3.08 14.25 7.23
CA GLU A 19 -2.14 15.37 7.28
C GLU A 19 -1.49 15.66 5.93
N TYR A 20 -0.93 14.64 5.27
CA TYR A 20 -0.08 14.81 4.09
C TYR A 20 -0.79 14.57 2.75
N ARG A 21 -1.96 13.92 2.77
CA ARG A 21 -2.76 13.58 1.58
C ARG A 21 -1.93 12.97 0.43
N PRO A 22 -1.20 11.88 0.71
CA PRO A 22 -0.28 11.32 -0.26
C PRO A 22 -1.03 10.72 -1.46
N THR A 23 -0.53 10.95 -2.66
CA THR A 23 -1.04 10.33 -3.89
C THR A 23 -0.46 8.92 -4.11
N GLY A 24 0.66 8.62 -3.47
CA GLY A 24 1.36 7.34 -3.57
C GLY A 24 1.82 6.81 -2.20
N PHE A 25 1.87 5.49 -2.07
CA PHE A 25 2.33 4.77 -0.88
C PHE A 25 3.40 3.76 -1.27
N LEU A 26 4.55 3.79 -0.58
CA LEU A 26 5.62 2.80 -0.73
C LEU A 26 5.68 1.93 0.52
N GLU A 27 5.58 0.61 0.36
CA GLU A 27 5.79 -0.37 1.43
C GLU A 27 7.07 -1.15 1.16
N ASP A 28 8.06 -1.02 2.05
CA ASP A 28 9.27 -1.85 1.99
C ASP A 28 9.09 -3.14 2.81
N ASN A 29 8.93 -4.25 2.09
CA ASN A 29 8.85 -5.60 2.64
C ASN A 29 10.13 -6.43 2.45
N THR A 30 11.24 -5.86 1.99
CA THR A 30 12.47 -6.64 1.69
C THR A 30 13.01 -7.40 2.91
N GLN A 31 12.67 -6.96 4.12
CA GLN A 31 13.03 -7.61 5.40
C GLN A 31 11.83 -8.22 6.13
N ARG A 32 10.66 -8.29 5.48
CA ARG A 32 9.44 -8.75 6.12
C ARG A 32 9.34 -10.27 6.10
N ASP A 33 9.26 -10.86 7.29
CA ASP A 33 9.15 -12.29 7.51
C ASP A 33 7.75 -12.73 8.02
N PHE A 34 6.90 -11.78 8.42
CA PHE A 34 5.57 -12.07 8.92
C PHE A 34 4.56 -12.25 7.78
N ILE A 35 3.56 -13.10 8.03
CA ILE A 35 2.46 -13.39 7.12
C ILE A 35 1.25 -12.60 7.59
N ILE A 36 0.63 -11.84 6.68
CA ILE A 36 -0.62 -11.14 6.97
C ILE A 36 -1.74 -12.19 6.94
N ARG A 37 -2.27 -12.55 8.11
CA ARG A 37 -3.35 -13.54 8.22
C ARG A 37 -4.65 -13.01 7.59
N PRO A 38 -5.54 -13.87 7.06
CA PRO A 38 -6.79 -13.43 6.41
C PRO A 38 -7.63 -12.45 7.25
N GLU A 39 -7.72 -12.65 8.56
CA GLU A 39 -8.45 -11.75 9.47
C GLU A 39 -7.83 -10.35 9.51
N LEU A 40 -6.51 -10.28 9.40
CA LEU A 40 -5.76 -9.04 9.36
C LEU A 40 -5.83 -8.38 7.98
N GLN A 41 -5.83 -9.15 6.89
CA GLN A 41 -6.07 -8.65 5.53
C GLN A 41 -7.44 -7.96 5.44
N CYS A 42 -8.47 -8.63 5.97
CA CYS A 42 -9.82 -8.08 6.08
C CYS A 42 -9.81 -6.77 6.88
N TRP A 43 -9.23 -6.77 8.08
CA TRP A 43 -9.11 -5.58 8.91
C TRP A 43 -8.38 -4.41 8.22
N ILE A 44 -7.30 -4.67 7.48
CA ILE A 44 -6.61 -3.63 6.69
C ILE A 44 -7.57 -3.04 5.66
N SER A 45 -8.29 -3.90 4.92
CA SER A 45 -9.21 -3.46 3.87
C SER A 45 -10.40 -2.65 4.40
N THR A 46 -10.85 -2.89 5.64
CA THR A 46 -12.00 -2.20 6.24
C THR A 46 -11.63 -0.99 7.08
N GLU A 47 -10.53 -1.04 7.83
CA GLU A 47 -10.20 0.00 8.83
C GLU A 47 -9.08 0.93 8.37
N ILE A 48 -8.18 0.49 7.48
CA ILE A 48 -6.97 1.26 7.15
C ILE A 48 -7.05 1.82 5.73
N ALA A 49 -7.25 0.94 4.76
CA ALA A 49 -7.25 1.31 3.35
C ALA A 49 -8.23 2.44 3.00
N PRO A 50 -9.48 2.49 3.53
CA PRO A 50 -10.42 3.56 3.19
C PRO A 50 -9.87 4.97 3.43
N HIS A 51 -9.08 5.17 4.49
CA HIS A 51 -8.47 6.46 4.80
C HIS A 51 -7.45 6.88 3.74
N GLN A 52 -6.59 5.96 3.28
CA GLN A 52 -5.62 6.26 2.22
C GLN A 52 -6.33 6.73 0.94
N PHE A 53 -7.42 6.03 0.55
CA PHE A 53 -8.20 6.38 -0.64
C PHE A 53 -9.09 7.62 -0.47
N GLU A 54 -9.55 7.91 0.75
CA GLU A 54 -10.25 9.14 1.08
C GLU A 54 -9.35 10.36 0.84
N TYR A 55 -8.07 10.24 1.21
CA TYR A 55 -7.09 11.32 1.11
C TYR A 55 -6.26 11.34 -0.19
N GLY A 56 -6.63 10.52 -1.19
CA GLY A 56 -6.13 10.64 -2.57
C GLY A 56 -5.05 9.66 -2.98
N THR A 57 -4.69 8.69 -2.13
CA THR A 57 -3.74 7.65 -2.52
C THR A 57 -4.33 6.79 -3.65
N SER A 58 -3.56 6.64 -4.73
CA SER A 58 -3.95 5.90 -5.93
C SER A 58 -2.84 5.03 -6.52
N TYR A 59 -1.63 5.10 -5.97
CA TYR A 59 -0.49 4.29 -6.37
C TYR A 59 0.13 3.59 -5.16
N PHE A 60 0.32 2.28 -5.25
CA PHE A 60 0.95 1.45 -4.23
C PHE A 60 2.17 0.76 -4.83
N ALA A 61 3.36 1.11 -4.34
CA ALA A 61 4.62 0.48 -4.70
C ALA A 61 5.06 -0.44 -3.56
N LEU A 62 5.05 -1.75 -3.80
CA LEU A 62 5.30 -2.75 -2.76
C LEU A 62 6.56 -3.53 -3.12
N THR A 63 7.60 -3.50 -2.29
CA THR A 63 8.70 -4.45 -2.47
C THR A 63 8.22 -5.85 -2.06
N ASN A 64 8.80 -6.89 -2.68
CA ASN A 64 8.47 -8.27 -2.41
C ASN A 64 9.21 -8.74 -1.15
N PRO A 65 8.53 -9.40 -0.21
CA PRO A 65 9.23 -10.10 0.87
C PRO A 65 9.98 -11.32 0.32
N PRO A 66 11.03 -11.77 1.01
CA PRO A 66 11.85 -12.91 0.56
C PRO A 66 11.10 -14.24 0.58
N SER A 67 10.04 -14.36 1.40
CA SER A 67 9.23 -15.57 1.51
C SER A 67 8.04 -15.52 0.57
N TYR A 68 7.86 -16.59 -0.23
CA TYR A 68 6.71 -16.75 -1.12
C TYR A 68 5.37 -16.65 -0.37
N VAL A 69 5.27 -17.22 0.83
CA VAL A 69 4.02 -17.18 1.62
C VAL A 69 3.73 -15.76 2.10
N ALA A 70 4.77 -15.01 2.48
CA ALA A 70 4.61 -13.60 2.82
C ALA A 70 4.21 -12.77 1.58
N GLN A 71 4.78 -13.06 0.41
CA GLN A 71 4.45 -12.37 -0.83
C GLN A 71 2.98 -12.61 -1.22
N LEU A 72 2.54 -13.87 -1.18
CA LEU A 72 1.16 -14.25 -1.42
C LEU A 72 0.21 -13.53 -0.46
N SER A 73 0.57 -13.43 0.83
CA SER A 73 -0.26 -12.71 1.80
C SER A 73 -0.42 -11.23 1.48
N THR A 74 0.58 -10.55 0.91
CA THR A 74 0.42 -9.17 0.44
C THR A 74 -0.48 -9.08 -0.78
N GLN A 75 -0.34 -9.98 -1.75
CA GLN A 75 -1.22 -9.97 -2.92
C GLN A 75 -2.67 -10.14 -2.49
N GLN A 76 -2.94 -11.07 -1.57
CA GLN A 76 -4.27 -11.27 -1.00
C GLN A 76 -4.78 -10.02 -0.26
N THR A 77 -3.95 -9.35 0.55
CA THR A 77 -4.33 -8.08 1.17
C THR A 77 -4.77 -7.05 0.13
N MET A 78 -4.00 -6.88 -0.95
CA MET A 78 -4.34 -5.92 -2.00
C MET A 78 -5.62 -6.32 -2.75
N ASP A 79 -5.89 -7.60 -2.92
CA ASP A 79 -7.13 -8.08 -3.52
C ASP A 79 -8.34 -7.86 -2.60
N GLU A 80 -8.20 -8.03 -1.27
CA GLU A 80 -9.24 -7.65 -0.32
C GLU A 80 -9.52 -6.13 -0.36
N ILE A 81 -8.47 -5.31 -0.44
CA ILE A 81 -8.62 -3.86 -0.63
C ILE A 81 -9.38 -3.55 -1.93
N LYS A 82 -9.05 -4.20 -3.05
CA LYS A 82 -9.77 -4.00 -4.33
C LYS A 82 -11.24 -4.40 -4.24
N LYS A 83 -11.59 -5.42 -3.46
CA LYS A 83 -13.00 -5.82 -3.25
C LYS A 83 -13.77 -4.75 -2.48
N GLN A 84 -13.14 -4.13 -1.47
CA GLN A 84 -13.77 -3.14 -0.61
C GLN A 84 -13.82 -1.74 -1.23
N ILE A 85 -12.77 -1.36 -1.95
CA ILE A 85 -12.57 -0.02 -2.48
C ILE A 85 -13.03 0.04 -3.94
N LYS A 86 -14.08 0.81 -4.20
CA LYS A 86 -14.64 1.00 -5.56
C LYS A 86 -13.85 1.97 -6.44
N LYS A 87 -12.86 2.68 -5.88
CA LYS A 87 -11.99 3.58 -6.64
C LYS A 87 -10.91 2.76 -7.36
N SER A 88 -10.56 3.16 -8.58
CA SER A 88 -9.43 2.56 -9.30
C SER A 88 -8.11 3.03 -8.70
N PHE A 89 -7.14 2.13 -8.59
CA PHE A 89 -5.79 2.40 -8.12
C PHE A 89 -4.82 1.39 -8.72
N ASN A 90 -3.54 1.76 -8.75
CA ASN A 90 -2.48 0.95 -9.30
C ASN A 90 -1.64 0.33 -8.18
N VAL A 91 -1.29 -0.94 -8.36
CA VAL A 91 -0.38 -1.66 -7.47
C VAL A 91 0.74 -2.23 -8.33
N ALA A 92 1.97 -1.98 -7.93
CA ALA A 92 3.15 -2.55 -8.56
C ALA A 92 4.04 -3.22 -7.50
N TYR A 93 4.67 -4.32 -7.91
CA TYR A 93 5.50 -5.17 -7.06
C TYR A 93 6.93 -5.12 -7.56
N PHE A 94 7.90 -5.01 -6.66
CA PHE A 94 9.32 -4.82 -6.99
C PHE A 94 10.21 -5.72 -6.13
N ASP A 95 11.40 -6.05 -6.62
CA ASP A 95 12.35 -6.85 -5.82
C ASP A 95 13.26 -5.99 -4.95
N ASP A 96 13.38 -4.70 -5.25
CA ASP A 96 14.18 -3.75 -4.48
C ASP A 96 13.50 -2.38 -4.29
N HIS A 97 13.92 -1.70 -3.23
CA HIS A 97 13.40 -0.38 -2.87
C HIS A 97 13.69 0.71 -3.93
N PRO A 98 14.91 0.82 -4.51
CA PRO A 98 15.19 1.80 -5.56
C PRO A 98 14.19 1.76 -6.73
N GLN A 99 13.88 0.58 -7.26
CA GLN A 99 12.93 0.43 -8.37
C GLN A 99 11.50 0.82 -7.96
N ALA A 100 11.07 0.41 -6.76
CA ALA A 100 9.77 0.77 -6.22
C ALA A 100 9.60 2.30 -6.07
N TRP A 101 10.65 2.96 -5.58
CA TRP A 101 10.66 4.41 -5.40
C TRP A 101 10.66 5.16 -6.73
N GLU A 102 11.52 4.76 -7.67
CA GLU A 102 11.57 5.37 -9.00
C GLU A 102 10.22 5.28 -9.70
N TRP A 103 9.59 4.10 -9.70
CA TRP A 103 8.27 3.91 -10.28
C TRP A 103 7.24 4.83 -9.63
N LEU A 104 7.23 4.94 -8.29
CA LEU A 104 6.28 5.77 -7.57
C LEU A 104 6.47 7.26 -7.87
N CYS A 105 7.71 7.74 -7.97
CA CYS A 105 8.01 9.12 -8.35
C CYS A 105 7.52 9.42 -9.78
N LEU A 106 7.74 8.51 -10.74
CA LEU A 106 7.27 8.68 -12.11
C LEU A 106 5.74 8.79 -12.19
N GLN A 107 5.01 8.02 -11.37
CA GLN A 107 3.54 8.10 -11.33
C GLN A 107 3.01 9.43 -10.75
N GLN A 108 3.79 10.11 -9.92
CA GLN A 108 3.40 11.40 -9.36
C GLN A 108 3.63 12.55 -10.36
N MET A 109 4.60 12.41 -11.27
CA MET A 109 4.86 13.40 -12.32
C MET A 109 3.81 13.39 -13.42
N THR A 110 3.24 12.22 -13.75
CA THR A 110 2.21 12.10 -14.80
C THR A 110 0.86 12.71 -14.42
N VAL A 111 0.59 12.92 -13.13
CA VAL A 111 -0.63 13.61 -12.65
C VAL A 111 -0.49 15.14 -12.76
N GLY A 112 0.72 15.67 -12.90
CA GLY A 112 1.01 17.11 -13.00
C GLY A 112 1.07 17.67 -14.42
N ASP A 113 1.33 16.85 -15.43
CA ASP A 113 1.63 17.29 -16.80
C ASP A 113 0.53 16.93 -17.82
N VAL A 114 -0.72 17.30 -17.53
CA VAL A 114 -1.75 17.48 -18.58
C VAL A 114 -2.05 18.97 -18.70
N SER A 115 -1.08 19.69 -19.25
CA SER A 115 -1.26 20.99 -19.88
C SER A 115 -0.24 21.10 -20.99
N ILE A 116 -0.52 20.43 -22.11
CA ILE A 116 0.11 20.80 -23.38
C ILE A 116 -1.03 21.30 -24.27
N VAL A 117 -0.94 22.60 -24.52
CA VAL A 117 -1.77 23.43 -25.40
C VAL A 117 -1.65 22.94 -26.83
#